data_AF-A0A0V0TI16-F1
#
_entry.id   AF-A0A0V0TI16-F1
#
_cell.length_a   1.000
_cell.length_b   1.000
_cell.length_c   1.000
_cell.angle_alpha   90.00
_cell.angle_beta   90.00
_cell.angle_gamma   90.00
#
_symmetry.space_group_name_H-M   'P 1'
#
loop_
_entity.id
_entity.type
_entity.pdbx_description
1 polymer ?
#
loop_
_entity_poly.entity_id
_entity_poly.type
_entity_poly.pdbx_seq_one_letter_code
_entity_poly.pdbx_strand_id
1 'polypeptide(L)'
;MLAILYKPPGQKRGSILIPPGAAWVVYPADLENGAGHSFWRTFESVVGAHNDKKFFAYNNAAPGVVGVKTKSNSKGFCRIL
;
A
#
# COMPACT_ATOMS: atom_id res chain seq x y z
N MET A 1 -13.00 -5.61 -4.73
CA MET A 1 -13.60 -4.47 -4.00
C MET A 1 -12.62 -3.31 -4.06
N LEU A 2 -13.05 -2.14 -4.53
CA LEU A 2 -12.21 -0.92 -4.58
C LEU A 2 -12.22 -0.25 -3.20
N ALA A 3 -11.07 0.27 -2.77
CA ALA A 3 -10.96 1.11 -1.59
C ALA A 3 -9.93 2.21 -1.86
N ILE A 4 -10.19 3.41 -1.38
CA ILE A 4 -9.27 4.56 -1.49
C ILE A 4 -8.83 4.94 -0.08
N LEU A 5 -7.52 5.06 0.12
CA LEU A 5 -6.93 5.48 1.38
C LEU A 5 -6.19 6.80 1.17
N TYR A 6 -6.47 7.79 2.02
CA TYR A 6 -5.73 9.04 2.06
C TYR A 6 -5.05 9.23 3.42
N LYS A 7 -3.75 9.54 3.41
CA LYS A 7 -2.94 9.78 4.61
C LYS A 7 -2.46 11.24 4.58
N PRO A 8 -2.90 12.10 5.52
CA PRO A 8 -2.41 13.46 5.61
C PRO A 8 -0.90 13.53 5.94
N PRO A 9 -0.21 14.62 5.55
CA PRO A 9 1.18 14.86 5.96
C PRO A 9 1.33 14.84 7.48
N GLY A 10 2.38 14.17 7.98
CA GLY A 10 2.67 14.10 9.42
C GLY A 10 1.77 13.17 10.24
N GLN A 11 0.76 12.54 9.64
CA GLN A 11 -0.17 11.64 10.35
C GLN A 11 0.19 10.18 10.10
N LYS A 12 0.24 9.36 11.15
CA LYS A 12 0.40 7.90 11.02
C LYS A 12 -0.85 7.23 10.45
N ARG A 13 -2.01 7.77 10.82
CA ARG A 13 -3.34 7.31 10.43
C ARG A 13 -3.89 8.08 9.23
N GLY A 14 -4.68 7.39 8.41
CA GLY A 14 -5.38 7.98 7.27
C GLY A 14 -6.90 7.93 7.42
N SER A 15 -7.58 8.21 6.31
CA SER A 15 -9.02 8.00 6.14
C SER A 15 -9.26 7.09 4.94
N ILE A 16 -10.27 6.24 5.01
CA ILE A 16 -10.67 5.31 3.95
C ILE A 16 -12.04 5.65 3.40
N LEU A 17 -12.17 5.53 2.07
CA LEU A 17 -13.43 5.58 1.33
C LEU A 17 -13.65 4.22 0.66
N ILE A 18 -14.83 3.63 0.88
CA ILE A 18 -15.22 2.34 0.32
C ILE A 18 -16.48 2.55 -0.53
N PRO A 19 -16.36 2.59 -1.87
CA PRO A 19 -17.52 2.72 -2.76
C PRO A 19 -18.52 1.55 -2.60
N PRO A 20 -19.84 1.81 -2.71
CA PRO A 20 -20.46 3.09 -3.10
C PRO A 20 -20.61 4.09 -1.94
N GLY A 21 -20.04 3.81 -0.77
CA GLY A 21 -20.11 4.70 0.39
C GLY A 21 -19.64 6.11 0.05
N ALA A 22 -20.37 7.11 0.56
CA ALA A 22 -20.15 8.52 0.26
C ALA A 22 -19.24 9.23 1.29
N ALA A 23 -19.03 8.63 2.46
CA ALA A 23 -18.30 9.27 3.56
C ALA A 23 -16.90 8.67 3.75
N TRP A 24 -15.93 9.55 3.97
CA TRP A 24 -14.61 9.18 4.48
C TRP A 24 -14.73 8.75 5.94
N VAL A 25 -14.13 7.62 6.28
CA VAL A 25 -14.08 7.11 7.66
C VAL A 25 -12.63 7.09 8.12
N VAL A 26 -12.38 7.45 9.38
CA VAL A 26 -11.06 7.37 10.00
C VAL A 26 -10.57 5.93 9.93
N TYR A 27 -9.33 5.72 9.48
CA TYR A 27 -8.74 4.40 9.40
C TYR A 27 -8.56 3.80 10.81
N PRO A 28 -8.92 2.53 11.06
CA PRO A 28 -9.05 2.00 12.42
C PRO A 28 -7.72 1.83 13.17
N ALA A 29 -6.59 1.86 12.46
CA ALA A 29 -5.25 1.76 13.05
C ALA A 29 -4.24 2.61 12.28
N ASP A 30 -3.03 2.71 12.83
CA ASP A 30 -1.90 3.32 12.13
C ASP A 30 -1.49 2.43 10.95
N LEU A 31 -1.11 3.03 9.82
CA LEU A 31 -0.95 2.32 8.55
C LEU A 31 0.17 1.29 8.55
N GLU A 32 1.17 1.49 9.40
CA GLU A 32 2.28 0.58 9.63
C GLU A 32 1.90 -0.65 10.48
N ASN A 33 0.74 -0.63 11.15
CA ASN A 33 0.34 -1.71 12.04
C ASN A 33 -0.40 -2.81 11.27
N GLY A 34 -0.04 -4.07 11.50
CA GLY A 34 -0.67 -5.25 10.89
C GLY A 34 -2.05 -5.58 11.48
N ALA A 35 -2.92 -4.58 11.71
CA ALA A 35 -4.16 -4.73 12.47
C ALA A 35 -5.33 -5.36 11.69
N GLY A 36 -5.04 -6.21 10.69
CA GLY A 36 -6.07 -6.97 9.94
C GLY A 36 -6.97 -6.14 9.01
N HIS A 37 -6.68 -4.85 8.82
CA HIS A 37 -7.44 -3.94 7.97
C HIS A 37 -7.07 -4.04 6.48
N SER A 38 -7.92 -3.51 5.59
CA SER A 38 -7.83 -3.67 4.13
C SER A 38 -6.45 -3.37 3.50
N PHE A 39 -5.73 -2.37 4.00
CA PHE A 39 -4.39 -1.99 3.52
C PHE A 39 -3.36 -3.09 3.81
N TRP A 40 -3.38 -3.68 5.02
CA TRP A 40 -2.48 -4.78 5.38
C TRP A 40 -2.88 -6.07 4.67
N ARG A 41 -4.18 -6.36 4.55
CA ARG A 41 -4.70 -7.53 3.84
C ARG A 41 -4.22 -7.61 2.39
N THR A 42 -4.06 -6.47 1.70
CA THR A 42 -3.47 -6.47 0.36
C THR A 42 -1.99 -6.89 0.37
N PHE A 43 -1.24 -6.56 1.42
CA PHE A 43 0.16 -6.91 1.57
C PHE A 43 0.40 -8.33 2.09
N GLU A 44 -0.55 -8.97 2.79
CA GLU A 44 -0.39 -10.36 3.28
C GLU A 44 0.07 -11.30 2.17
N SER A 45 -0.48 -11.15 0.96
CA SER A 45 -0.10 -11.96 -0.20
C SER A 45 1.23 -11.57 -0.86
N VAL A 46 1.69 -10.33 -0.65
CA VAL A 46 2.93 -9.78 -1.20
C VAL A 46 4.12 -10.10 -0.30
N VAL A 47 3.91 -10.01 1.01
CA VAL A 47 4.94 -10.19 2.05
C VAL A 47 5.05 -11.66 2.47
N GLY A 48 3.95 -12.43 2.39
CA GLY A 48 3.95 -13.86 2.67
C GLY A 48 4.65 -14.68 1.60
N ALA A 49 5.29 -15.78 2.00
CA ALA A 49 5.87 -16.75 1.08
C ALA A 49 4.76 -17.55 0.38
N HIS A 50 4.47 -17.19 -0.88
CA HIS A 50 3.53 -17.87 -1.74
C HIS A 50 4.21 -18.29 -3.04
N ASN A 51 4.33 -19.61 -3.28
CA ASN A 51 5.03 -20.15 -4.45
C ASN A 51 4.31 -19.83 -5.78
N ASP A 52 2.99 -19.65 -5.71
CA ASP A 52 2.05 -19.45 -6.80
C ASP A 52 1.77 -17.97 -7.12
N LYS A 53 2.26 -17.02 -6.31
CA LYS A 53 2.00 -15.59 -6.52
C LYS A 53 3.28 -14.89 -6.98
N LYS A 54 3.18 -14.13 -8.09
CA LYS A 54 4.27 -13.31 -8.61
C LYS A 54 3.89 -11.84 -8.56
N PHE A 55 4.87 -10.99 -8.31
CA PHE A 55 4.67 -9.54 -8.19
C PHE A 55 5.77 -8.79 -8.94
N PHE A 56 5.40 -7.67 -9.52
CA PHE A 56 6.33 -6.66 -10.01
C PHE A 56 6.22 -5.42 -9.12
N ALA A 57 7.34 -4.96 -8.57
CA ALA A 57 7.40 -3.77 -7.73
C ALA A 57 8.30 -2.70 -8.36
N TYR A 58 7.91 -1.43 -8.24
CA TYR A 58 8.68 -0.29 -8.71
C TYR A 58 8.87 0.75 -7.60
N ASN A 59 10.09 1.27 -7.48
CA ASN A 59 10.44 2.31 -6.51
C ASN A 59 11.70 3.06 -6.98
N ASN A 60 11.64 4.39 -7.08
CA ASN A 60 12.78 5.23 -7.43
C ASN A 60 13.88 5.28 -6.34
N ALA A 61 13.56 4.92 -5.11
CA ALA A 61 14.49 4.81 -3.99
C ALA A 61 14.30 3.44 -3.34
N ALA A 62 14.60 2.38 -4.10
CA ALA A 62 14.51 1.02 -3.60
C ALA A 62 15.47 0.83 -2.41
N PRO A 63 15.00 0.26 -1.28
CA PRO A 63 15.87 -0.05 -0.15
C PRO A 63 17.07 -0.89 -0.60
N GLY A 64 18.28 -0.49 -0.23
CA GLY A 64 19.51 -1.20 -0.61
C GLY A 64 20.05 -0.89 -2.02
N VAL A 65 19.39 -0.03 -2.81
CA VAL A 65 19.89 0.43 -4.11
C VAL A 65 20.43 1.86 -3.98
N VAL A 66 21.68 2.06 -4.38
CA VAL A 66 22.35 3.36 -4.34
C VAL A 66 22.63 3.82 -5.78
N GLY A 67 22.35 5.09 -6.10
CA GLY A 67 22.78 5.72 -7.36
C GLY A 67 21.78 5.68 -8.52
N VAL A 68 20.67 4.95 -8.43
CA VAL A 68 19.60 4.98 -9.44
C VAL A 68 18.68 6.18 -9.15
N LYS A 69 18.71 7.21 -10.00
CA LYS A 69 17.81 8.37 -9.93
C LYS A 69 16.99 8.47 -11.21
N THR A 70 15.70 8.21 -11.10
CA THR A 70 14.71 8.44 -12.16
C THR A 70 13.93 9.73 -11.87
N LYS A 71 13.24 10.27 -12.88
CA LYS A 71 12.41 11.49 -12.74
C LYS A 71 11.11 11.27 -11.95
N SER A 72 10.69 10.02 -11.75
CA SER A 72 9.45 9.66 -11.04
C SER A 72 9.72 9.43 -9.56
N ASN A 73 8.84 9.90 -8.68
CA ASN A 73 8.89 9.61 -7.23
C ASN A 73 7.83 8.60 -6.78
N SER A 74 7.02 8.11 -7.73
CA SER A 74 5.94 7.16 -7.49
C SER A 74 6.47 5.79 -7.12
N LYS A 75 5.68 5.05 -6.34
CA LYS A 75 5.99 3.69 -5.87
C LYS A 75 4.73 2.85 -6.01
N GLY A 76 4.90 1.56 -6.27
CA GLY A 76 3.78 0.65 -6.33
C GLY A 76 4.20 -0.78 -6.65
N PHE A 77 3.22 -1.66 -6.64
CA PHE A 77 3.39 -3.07 -7.01
C PHE A 77 2.16 -3.54 -7.78
N CYS A 78 2.35 -4.53 -8.63
CA CYS A 78 1.31 -5.18 -9.41
C CYS A 78 1.46 -6.69 -9.24
N ARG A 79 0.36 -7.39 -8.98
CA ARG A 79 0.33 -8.86 -9.04
C ARG A 79 0.34 -9.28 -10.50
N ILE A 80 1.27 -10.16 -10.86
CA ILE A 80 1.32 -10.80 -12.17
C ILE A 80 0.66 -12.17 -12.01
N LEU A 81 -0.24 -12.50 -12.94
CA LEU A 81 -1.07 -13.71 -12.91
C LEU A 81 -0.25 -14.97 -12.73
#